data_AF-A0A8B5WV66-F1
#
_entry.id   AF-A0A8B5WV66-F1
#
_cell.length_a   1.000
_cell.length_b   1.000
_cell.length_c   1.000
_cell.angle_alpha   90.00
_cell.angle_beta   90.00
_cell.angle_gamma   90.00
#
_symmetry.space_group_name_H-M   'P 1'
#
loop_
_entity.id
_entity.type
_entity.pdbx_description
1 polymer ?
#
loop_
_entity_poly.entity_id
_entity_poly.type
_entity_poly.pdbx_seq_one_letter_code
_entity_poly.pdbx_strand_id
1 'polypeptide(L)'
;MDREFIERMKTALIELKKSIIDNLIAENTEFKEIVEGINPKDLVDIAAEDIDRRTIEAIGAQEVKRLRLIDAALSRVENEKYGLCMKCGKKIPEERLLAIPYALMCIDCKTVEERRTR
;
A
#
# COMPACT_ATOMS: atom_id res chain seq x y z
N MET A 1 15.00 -9.77 -9.74
CA MET A 1 15.10 -9.47 -8.30
C MET A 1 15.29 -10.80 -7.62
N ASP A 2 16.13 -10.83 -6.60
CA ASP A 2 16.37 -12.06 -5.86
C ASP A 2 15.18 -12.40 -4.95
N ARG A 3 14.98 -13.69 -4.67
CA ARG A 3 13.88 -14.17 -3.82
C ARG A 3 14.01 -13.64 -2.39
N GLU A 4 15.24 -13.56 -1.86
CA GLU A 4 15.50 -12.97 -0.54
C GLU A 4 15.07 -11.50 -0.47
N PHE A 5 15.32 -10.74 -1.55
CA PHE A 5 14.91 -9.35 -1.63
C PHE A 5 13.38 -9.22 -1.59
N ILE A 6 12.67 -10.06 -2.35
CA ILE A 6 11.20 -10.02 -2.42
C ILE A 6 10.59 -10.35 -1.05
N GLU A 7 11.08 -11.38 -0.35
CA GLU A 7 10.59 -11.71 1.00
C GLU A 7 10.86 -10.59 2.00
N ARG A 8 12.05 -9.97 1.96
CA ARG A 8 12.34 -8.79 2.80
C ARG A 8 11.37 -7.64 2.54
N MET A 9 11.06 -7.38 1.26
CA MET A 9 10.09 -6.33 0.90
C MET A 9 8.66 -6.69 1.28
N LYS A 10 8.28 -7.97 1.19
CA LYS A 10 6.97 -8.45 1.66
C LYS A 10 6.80 -8.19 3.15
N THR A 11 7.79 -8.54 3.97
CA THR A 11 7.77 -8.24 5.41
C THR A 11 7.68 -6.74 5.67
N ALA A 12 8.48 -5.94 4.96
CA ALA A 12 8.44 -4.47 5.09
C ALA A 12 7.07 -3.88 4.71
N LEU A 13 6.39 -4.42 3.69
CA LEU A 13 5.04 -4.00 3.29
C LEU A 13 4.00 -4.33 4.37
N ILE A 14 4.08 -5.52 4.97
CA ILE A 14 3.17 -5.95 6.04
C ILE A 14 3.37 -5.09 7.29
N GLU A 15 4.62 -4.87 7.70
CA GLU A 15 4.94 -4.00 8.83
C GLU A 15 4.47 -2.57 8.58
N LEU A 16 4.66 -2.06 7.37
CA LEU A 16 4.20 -0.74 7.00
C LEU A 16 2.67 -0.63 7.06
N LYS A 17 1.94 -1.60 6.49
CA LYS A 17 0.47 -1.67 6.55
C LYS A 17 0.00 -1.63 8.00
N LYS A 18 0.60 -2.46 8.85
CA LYS A 18 0.28 -2.54 10.28
C LYS A 18 0.54 -1.20 10.98
N SER A 19 1.70 -0.57 10.74
CA SER A 19 2.04 0.72 11.37
C SER A 19 1.06 1.85 11.00
N ILE A 20 0.58 1.88 9.76
CA ILE A 20 -0.42 2.86 9.31
C ILE A 20 -1.74 2.62 10.04
N ILE A 21 -2.21 1.37 10.10
CA ILE A 21 -3.45 1.01 10.80
C ILE A 21 -3.34 1.34 12.29
N ASP A 22 -2.24 0.99 12.94
CA ASP A 22 -2.00 1.26 14.36
C ASP A 22 -2.01 2.78 14.66
N ASN A 23 -1.37 3.59 13.80
CA ASN A 23 -1.40 5.05 13.94
C ASN A 23 -2.81 5.62 13.75
N LEU A 24 -3.55 5.13 12.75
CA LEU A 24 -4.93 5.57 12.51
C LEU A 24 -5.85 5.24 13.68
N ILE A 25 -5.68 4.08 14.32
CA ILE A 25 -6.43 3.69 15.51
C ILE A 25 -6.10 4.62 16.69
N ALA A 26 -4.84 5.06 16.81
CA ALA A 26 -4.40 5.95 17.88
C ALA A 26 -4.87 7.41 17.67
N GLU A 27 -4.89 7.89 16.43
CA GLU A 27 -5.21 9.28 16.09
C GLU A 27 -6.71 9.54 15.93
N ASN A 28 -7.50 8.53 15.56
CA ASN A 28 -8.93 8.72 15.28
C ASN A 28 -9.81 7.74 16.07
N THR A 29 -10.50 8.26 17.08
CA THR A 29 -11.45 7.49 17.91
C THR A 29 -12.63 6.95 17.11
N GLU A 30 -13.14 7.69 16.11
CA GLU A 30 -14.19 7.18 15.21
C GLU A 30 -13.66 6.01 14.37
N PHE A 31 -12.40 6.08 13.93
CA PHE A 31 -11.76 4.97 13.23
C PHE A 31 -11.58 3.76 14.14
N LYS A 32 -11.21 3.96 15.42
CA LYS A 32 -11.15 2.89 16.41
C LYS A 32 -12.51 2.20 16.61
N GLU A 33 -13.60 2.97 16.69
CA GLU A 33 -14.96 2.39 16.78
C GLU A 33 -15.35 1.61 15.51
N ILE A 34 -14.98 2.11 14.32
CA ILE A 34 -15.17 1.39 13.05
C ILE A 34 -14.37 0.07 13.06
N VAL A 35 -13.12 0.10 13.49
CA VAL A 35 -12.23 -1.05 13.58
C VAL A 35 -12.70 -2.08 14.61
N GLU A 36 -13.18 -1.64 15.78
CA GLU A 36 -13.72 -2.53 16.82
C GLU A 36 -15.06 -3.18 16.41
N GLY A 37 -15.82 -2.53 15.51
CA GLY A 37 -17.02 -3.09 14.89
C GLY A 37 -16.75 -4.09 13.75
N ILE A 38 -15.51 -4.15 13.24
CA ILE A 38 -15.07 -5.04 12.17
C ILE A 38 -14.27 -6.18 12.80
N ASN A 39 -14.51 -7.44 12.41
CA ASN A 39 -13.74 -8.55 12.96
C ASN A 39 -12.23 -8.36 12.65
N PRO A 40 -11.31 -8.68 13.57
CA PRO A 40 -9.87 -8.49 13.37
C PRO A 40 -9.32 -9.22 12.13
N LYS A 41 -9.98 -10.31 11.73
CA LYS A 41 -9.64 -11.09 10.53
C LYS A 41 -10.03 -10.33 9.24
N ASP A 42 -11.12 -9.57 9.30
CA ASP A 42 -11.63 -8.76 8.19
C ASP A 42 -10.87 -7.43 8.06
N LEU A 43 -10.15 -6.97 9.10
CA LEU A 43 -9.28 -5.78 9.02
C LEU A 43 -8.08 -5.96 8.10
N VAL A 44 -7.55 -7.19 8.06
CA VAL A 44 -6.45 -7.55 7.15
C VAL A 44 -6.99 -7.80 5.74
N ASP A 45 -8.21 -8.32 5.67
CA ASP A 45 -8.95 -8.70 4.46
C ASP A 45 -9.95 -7.62 3.98
N ILE A 46 -9.81 -6.36 4.41
CA ILE A 46 -10.63 -5.26 3.85
C ILE A 46 -10.32 -5.21 2.36
N ALA A 47 -11.25 -5.70 1.54
CA ALA A 47 -11.17 -5.54 0.11
C ALA A 47 -11.07 -4.04 -0.19
N ALA A 48 -10.12 -3.64 -1.03
CA ALA A 48 -9.87 -2.22 -1.33
C ALA A 48 -11.11 -1.45 -1.85
N GLU A 49 -12.12 -2.19 -2.31
CA GLU A 49 -13.42 -1.71 -2.80
C GLU A 49 -14.46 -1.51 -1.68
N ASP A 50 -14.34 -2.18 -0.54
CA ASP A 50 -15.27 -2.11 0.61
C ASP A 50 -14.85 -1.07 1.67
N ILE A 51 -13.93 -0.17 1.33
CA ILE A 51 -13.58 0.96 2.22
C ILE A 51 -14.76 1.94 2.19
N ASP A 52 -15.60 1.85 3.22
CA ASP A 52 -16.76 2.72 3.41
C ASP A 52 -16.39 4.20 3.34
N ARG A 53 -17.31 5.03 2.81
CA ARG A 53 -17.10 6.49 2.71
C ARG A 53 -16.76 7.14 4.05
N ARG A 54 -17.35 6.65 5.14
CA ARG A 54 -17.05 7.09 6.53
C ARG A 54 -15.62 6.75 6.92
N THR A 55 -15.16 5.57 6.54
CA THR A 55 -13.77 5.11 6.73
C THR A 55 -12.79 5.99 5.93
N ILE A 56 -13.14 6.40 4.70
CA ILE A 56 -12.33 7.33 3.91
C ILE A 56 -12.24 8.72 4.56
N GLU A 57 -13.36 9.23 5.08
CA GLU A 57 -13.43 10.53 5.75
C GLU A 57 -12.63 10.51 7.07
N ALA A 58 -12.66 9.41 7.83
CA ALA A 58 -11.94 9.24 9.08
C ALA A 58 -10.42 9.05 8.91
N ILE A 59 -9.99 8.24 7.93
CA ILE A 59 -8.57 7.91 7.70
C ILE A 59 -7.84 9.02 6.91
N GLY A 60 -8.58 9.78 6.10
CA GLY A 60 -8.03 10.73 5.15
C GLY A 60 -7.64 10.06 3.82
N ALA A 61 -7.91 10.76 2.72
CA ALA A 61 -7.75 10.22 1.36
C ALA A 61 -6.32 9.75 1.03
N GLN A 62 -5.30 10.34 1.67
CA GLN A 62 -3.90 10.01 1.41
C GLN A 62 -3.49 8.68 2.04
N GLU A 63 -3.90 8.40 3.27
CA GLU A 63 -3.57 7.14 3.94
C GLU A 63 -4.36 5.98 3.33
N VAL A 64 -5.62 6.19 2.95
CA VAL A 64 -6.39 5.21 2.15
C VAL A 64 -5.67 4.88 0.84
N LYS A 65 -5.19 5.91 0.13
CA LYS A 65 -4.43 5.70 -1.11
C LYS A 65 -3.15 4.92 -0.85
N ARG A 66 -2.44 5.19 0.25
CA ARG A 66 -1.23 4.49 0.64
C ARG A 66 -1.50 3.02 0.95
N LEU A 67 -2.53 2.71 1.74
CA LEU A 67 -2.96 1.34 2.03
C LEU A 67 -3.27 0.57 0.74
N ARG A 68 -4.03 1.18 -0.18
CA ARG A 68 -4.32 0.59 -1.50
C ARG A 68 -3.06 0.28 -2.31
N LEU A 69 -2.05 1.15 -2.27
CA LEU A 69 -0.77 0.91 -2.94
C LEU A 69 0.00 -0.25 -2.29
N ILE A 70 -0.06 -0.39 -0.97
CA ILE A 70 0.56 -1.49 -0.23
C ILE A 70 -0.11 -2.82 -0.58
N ASP A 71 -1.44 -2.87 -0.57
CA ASP A 71 -2.20 -4.08 -0.94
C ASP A 71 -1.94 -4.48 -2.39
N ALA A 72 -1.91 -3.50 -3.31
CA ALA A 72 -1.52 -3.75 -4.69
C ALA A 72 -0.09 -4.29 -4.81
N ALA A 73 0.84 -3.80 -4.00
CA ALA A 73 2.22 -4.30 -3.99
C ALA A 73 2.31 -5.73 -3.45
N LEU A 74 1.58 -6.05 -2.37
CA LEU A 74 1.49 -7.40 -1.80
C LEU A 74 0.90 -8.39 -2.80
N SER A 75 -0.21 -8.04 -3.45
CA SER A 75 -0.80 -8.86 -4.50
C SER A 75 0.19 -9.10 -5.65
N ARG A 76 1.02 -8.11 -6.00
CA ARG A 76 2.08 -8.31 -7.02
C ARG A 76 3.21 -9.22 -6.55
N VAL A 77 3.51 -9.26 -5.25
CA VAL A 77 4.44 -10.25 -4.69
C VAL A 77 3.90 -11.65 -4.89
N GLU A 78 2.62 -11.88 -4.55
CA GLU A 78 1.95 -13.18 -4.72
C GLU A 78 1.86 -13.63 -6.17
N ASN A 79 1.66 -12.68 -7.08
CA ASN A 79 1.59 -12.91 -8.53
C ASN A 79 2.95 -12.91 -9.23
N GLU A 80 4.07 -12.92 -8.51
CA GLU A 80 5.45 -12.89 -9.04
C GLU A 80 5.74 -11.70 -9.99
N LYS A 81 5.00 -10.60 -9.86
CA LYS A 81 5.09 -9.38 -10.67
C LYS A 81 5.71 -8.20 -9.91
N TYR A 82 6.15 -8.43 -8.68
CA TYR A 82 6.78 -7.41 -7.85
C TYR A 82 8.08 -6.90 -8.49
N GLY A 83 8.30 -5.59 -8.38
CA GLY A 83 9.46 -4.94 -8.99
C GLY A 83 9.38 -4.71 -10.50
N LEU A 84 8.22 -4.94 -11.14
CA LEU A 84 7.94 -4.51 -12.51
C LEU A 84 7.02 -3.29 -12.51
N CYS A 85 7.33 -2.29 -13.33
CA CYS A 85 6.53 -1.09 -13.48
C CYS A 85 5.19 -1.44 -14.16
N MET A 86 4.08 -1.01 -13.55
CA MET A 86 2.74 -1.25 -14.12
C MET A 86 2.47 -0.56 -15.46
N LYS A 87 3.22 0.51 -15.77
CA LYS A 87 2.99 1.33 -16.98
C LYS A 87 3.84 0.91 -18.16
N CYS A 88 5.12 0.61 -17.95
CA CYS A 88 6.06 0.31 -19.03
C CYS A 88 6.64 -1.11 -18.98
N GLY A 89 6.31 -1.90 -17.94
CA GLY A 89 6.83 -3.26 -17.76
C GLY A 89 8.30 -3.36 -17.37
N LYS A 90 9.05 -2.25 -17.35
CA LYS A 90 10.48 -2.23 -16.97
C LYS A 90 10.66 -2.53 -15.49
N LYS A 91 11.83 -3.06 -15.13
CA LYS A 91 12.23 -3.27 -13.74
C LYS A 91 12.27 -1.95 -12.97
N ILE A 92 11.71 -1.94 -11.77
CA ILE A 92 11.83 -0.85 -10.81
C ILE A 92 13.19 -1.03 -10.10
N PRO A 93 14.03 0.02 -9.99
CA PRO A 93 15.29 -0.05 -9.28
C PRO A 93 15.10 -0.49 -7.83
N GLU A 94 15.98 -1.35 -7.32
CA GLU A 94 15.89 -1.84 -5.94
C GLU A 94 16.00 -0.71 -4.91
N GLU A 95 16.84 0.30 -5.17
CA GLU A 95 16.97 1.52 -4.36
C GLU A 95 15.62 2.23 -4.14
N ARG A 96 14.78 2.25 -5.18
CA ARG A 96 13.44 2.84 -5.10
C ARG A 96 12.50 1.99 -4.27
N LEU A 97 12.59 0.67 -4.35
CA LEU A 97 11.79 -0.25 -3.55
C LEU A 97 12.24 -0.29 -2.09
N LEU A 98 13.53 -0.09 -1.83
CA LEU A 98 14.06 0.09 -0.47
C LEU A 98 13.52 1.37 0.18
N ALA A 99 13.43 2.46 -0.58
CA ALA A 99 12.86 3.72 -0.08
C ALA A 99 11.33 3.70 -0.01
N ILE A 100 10.67 3.09 -1.00
CA ILE A 100 9.22 3.05 -1.15
C ILE A 100 8.81 1.63 -1.60
N PRO A 101 8.60 0.69 -0.65
CA PRO A 101 8.28 -0.71 -0.97
C PRO A 101 6.97 -0.87 -1.76
N TYR A 102 6.02 0.05 -1.58
CA TYR A 102 4.74 0.02 -2.29
C TYR A 102 4.77 0.71 -3.67
N ALA A 103 5.96 1.02 -4.21
CA ALA A 103 6.08 1.67 -5.50
C ALA A 103 5.66 0.75 -6.66
N LEU A 104 4.58 1.11 -7.35
CA LEU A 104 4.06 0.35 -8.50
C LEU A 104 4.66 0.80 -9.86
N MET A 105 5.38 1.92 -9.88
CA MET A 105 5.89 2.53 -11.12
C MET A 105 7.38 2.88 -10.99
N CYS A 106 8.11 2.77 -12.10
CA CYS A 106 9.47 3.27 -12.20
C CYS A 106 9.50 4.80 -12.11
N ILE A 107 10.68 5.36 -11.81
CA ILE A 107 10.86 6.79 -11.61
C ILE A 107 10.42 7.59 -12.85
N ASP A 108 10.83 7.18 -14.06
CA ASP A 108 10.47 7.87 -15.31
C ASP A 108 8.95 7.96 -15.50
N CYS A 109 8.27 6.83 -15.30
CA CYS A 109 6.82 6.75 -15.45
C CYS A 109 6.10 7.59 -14.40
N LYS A 110 6.63 7.63 -13.18
CA LYS A 110 6.08 8.44 -12.09
C LYS A 110 6.27 9.93 -12.33
N THR A 111 7.45 10.35 -12.76
CA THR A 111 7.74 11.75 -13.11
C THR A 111 6.84 12.25 -14.25
N VAL A 112 6.58 11.41 -15.27
CA VAL A 112 5.65 11.75 -16.35
C VAL A 112 4.22 11.90 -15.85
N GLU A 113 3.79 11.06 -14.91
CA GLU A 113 2.46 11.16 -14.30
C GLU A 113 2.31 12.45 -13.47
N GLU A 114 3.28 12.76 -12.61
CA GLU A 114 3.26 13.95 -11.76
C GLU A 114 3.24 15.26 -12.54
N ARG A 115 3.90 15.31 -13.71
CA ARG A 115 3.84 16.45 -14.63
C ARG A 115 2.47 16.64 -15.28
N ARG A 116 1.66 15.59 -15.39
CA ARG A 116 0.31 15.65 -15.98
C ARG A 116 -0.77 16.02 -14.97
N THR A 117 -0.53 15.74 -13.69
CA THR A 117 -1.45 16.01 -12.57
C THR A 117 -1.18 17.35 -11.87
N ARG A 118 -0.18 18.10 -12.34
CA ARG A 118 0.08 19.49 -11.94
C ARG A 118 -0.58 20.43 -12.94
#